data_AF-A0A1W1HW12-F1
#
_entry.id   AF-A0A1W1HW12-F1
#
_cell.length_a   1.000
_cell.length_b   1.000
_cell.length_c   1.000
_cell.angle_alpha   90.00
_cell.angle_beta   90.00
_cell.angle_gamma   90.00
#
_symmetry.space_group_name_H-M   'P 1'
#
loop_
_entity.id
_entity.type
_entity.pdbx_description
1 polymer ?
#
loop_
_entity_poly.entity_id
_entity_poly.type
_entity_poly.pdbx_seq_one_letter_code
_entity_poly.pdbx_strand_id
1 'polypeptide(L)' 'MIDRTHPVSIGRQCQLVQLARLTAHYQPKPVSDTTLALMHRIDELHLQYPFAGVNHQPKLTLLF' A
#
# COMPACT_ATOMS: atom_id res chain seq x y z
N MET A 1 -4.02 -5.39 11.81
CA MET A 1 -5.38 -5.29 11.22
C MET A 1 -6.31 -4.70 12.27
N ILE A 2 -7.26 -3.85 11.89
CA ILE A 2 -8.28 -3.31 12.80
C ILE A 2 -9.46 -4.28 12.81
N ASP A 3 -9.92 -4.68 13.98
CA ASP A 3 -11.05 -5.59 14.18
C ASP A 3 -12.15 -4.88 14.99
N ARG A 4 -13.35 -4.79 14.41
CA ARG A 4 -14.50 -4.11 15.04
C ARG A 4 -15.17 -4.95 16.13
N THR A 5 -14.90 -6.26 16.18
CA THR A 5 -15.46 -7.19 17.18
C THR A 5 -14.55 -7.34 18.40
N HIS A 6 -13.34 -6.81 18.34
CA HIS A 6 -12.35 -6.92 19.40
C HIS A 6 -12.73 -6.05 20.62
N PRO A 7 -12.46 -6.50 21.87
CA PRO A 7 -12.81 -5.77 23.10
C PRO A 7 -12.10 -4.42 23.26
N VAL A 8 -10.94 -4.25 22.63
CA VAL A 8 -10.23 -2.95 22.58
C VAL A 8 -10.90 -2.02 21.58
N SER A 9 -11.13 -0.77 21.97
CA SER A 9 -11.76 0.23 21.10
C SER A 9 -10.99 0.46 19.79
N ILE A 10 -11.72 0.78 18.70
CA ILE A 10 -11.12 1.12 17.39
C ILE A 10 -10.06 2.20 17.53
N GLY A 11 -10.31 3.22 18.35
CA GLY A 11 -9.34 4.30 18.59
C GLY A 11 -8.02 3.81 19.17
N ARG A 12 -8.07 2.85 20.12
CA ARG A 12 -6.86 2.26 20.70
C ARG A 12 -6.17 1.32 19.72
N GLN A 13 -6.92 0.55 18.95
CA GLN A 13 -6.34 -0.27 17.88
C GLN A 13 -5.61 0.59 16.84
N CYS A 14 -6.20 1.71 16.40
CA CYS A 14 -5.57 2.67 15.49
C CYS A 14 -4.25 3.23 16.05
N GLN A 15 -4.21 3.57 17.34
CA GLN A 15 -2.98 4.03 18.00
C GLN A 15 -1.88 2.97 17.98
N LEU A 16 -2.22 1.70 18.22
CA LEU A 16 -1.25 0.60 18.25
C LEU A 16 -0.58 0.37 16.89
N VAL A 17 -1.31 0.59 15.79
CA VAL A 17 -0.80 0.41 14.42
C VAL A 17 -0.45 1.72 13.72
N GLN A 18 -0.38 2.83 14.46
CA GLN A 18 -0.05 4.16 13.94
C GLN A 18 -0.95 4.60 12.76
N LEU A 19 -2.22 4.22 12.77
CA LEU A 19 -3.20 4.64 11.77
C LEU A 19 -4.01 5.84 12.26
N ALA A 20 -4.32 6.77 11.36
CA ALA A 20 -5.28 7.82 11.63
C ALA A 20 -6.68 7.22 11.87
N ARG A 21 -7.38 7.68 12.91
CA ARG A 21 -8.72 7.15 13.24
C ARG A 21 -9.73 7.27 12.09
N LEU A 22 -9.60 8.32 11.28
CA LEU A 22 -10.44 8.54 10.09
C LEU A 22 -10.37 7.39 9.08
N THR A 23 -9.19 6.77 8.89
CA THR A 23 -9.03 5.71 7.90
C THR A 23 -9.67 4.40 8.33
N ALA A 24 -9.90 4.20 9.63
CA ALA A 24 -10.58 2.99 10.15
C ALA A 24 -12.07 2.89 9.75
N HIS A 25 -12.67 4.02 9.36
CA HIS A 25 -14.05 4.06 8.88
C HIS A 25 -14.17 3.85 7.37
N TYR A 26 -13.06 3.93 6.62
CA TYR A 26 -13.05 3.65 5.20
C TYR A 26 -13.35 2.17 4.96
N GLN A 27 -14.29 1.89 4.06
CA GLN A 27 -14.56 0.55 3.57
C GLN A 27 -13.96 0.43 2.16
N PRO A 28 -13.05 -0.54 1.92
CA PRO A 28 -12.50 -0.76 0.60
C PRO A 28 -13.61 -1.00 -0.41
N LYS A 29 -13.54 -0.31 -1.55
CA LYS A 29 -14.40 -0.59 -2.70
C LYS A 29 -13.74 -1.67 -3.56
N PRO A 30 -14.52 -2.59 -4.14
CA PRO A 30 -13.98 -3.51 -5.13
C PRO A 30 -13.42 -2.73 -6.33
N VAL A 31 -12.30 -3.19 -6.87
CA VAL A 31 -11.71 -2.70 -8.12
C VAL A 31 -12.16 -3.58 -9.29
N SER A 32 -12.26 -3.03 -10.50
CA SER A 32 -12.56 -3.84 -11.68
C SER A 32 -11.41 -4.81 -12.00
N ASP A 33 -11.71 -5.95 -12.63
CA ASP A 33 -10.70 -6.93 -13.06
C ASP A 33 -9.63 -6.29 -13.96
N THR A 34 -10.04 -5.37 -14.82
CA THR A 34 -9.13 -4.61 -15.69
C THR A 34 -8.16 -3.73 -14.90
N THR A 35 -8.65 -3.10 -13.83
CA THR A 35 -7.82 -2.26 -12.96
C THR A 35 -6.86 -3.12 -12.15
N LEU A 36 -7.34 -4.26 -11.65
CA LEU A 36 -6.53 -5.21 -10.89
C LEU A 36 -5.40 -5.79 -11.76
N ALA A 37 -5.71 -6.19 -13.00
CA ALA A 37 -4.72 -6.68 -13.95
C ALA A 37 -3.64 -5.62 -14.26
N LEU A 38 -4.03 -4.35 -14.38
CA LEU A 38 -3.08 -3.25 -14.54
C LEU A 38 -2.19 -3.07 -13.31
N MET A 39 -2.75 -3.10 -12.10
CA MET A 39 -2.00 -3.01 -10.84
C MET A 39 -0.95 -4.12 -10.75
N HIS A 40 -1.33 -5.37 -11.01
CA HIS A 40 -0.40 -6.50 -11.05
C HIS A 40 0.74 -6.29 -12.04
N ARG A 41 0.43 -5.77 -13.24
CA ARG A 41 1.45 -5.53 -14.25
C ARG A 41 2.45 -4.44 -13.84
N ILE A 42 1.97 -3.40 -13.16
CA ILE A 42 2.81 -2.33 -12.60
C ILE A 42 3.72 -2.90 -11.51
N ASP A 43 3.19 -3.73 -10.62
CA ASP A 43 3.97 -4.34 -9.53
C ASP A 43 5.08 -5.26 -10.07
N GLU A 44 4.77 -6.12 -11.04
CA GLU A 44 5.76 -6.96 -11.74
C GLU A 44 6.91 -6.14 -12.34
N LEU A 45 6.55 -5.02 -12.97
CA LEU A 45 7.50 -4.14 -13.61
C LEU A 45 8.39 -3.41 -12.59
N HIS A 46 7.86 -3.02 -11.43
CA HIS A 46 8.67 -2.43 -10.35
C HIS A 46 9.57 -3.43 -9.63
N LEU A 47 9.23 -4.72 -9.61
CA LEU A 47 10.14 -5.77 -9.12
C LEU A 47 11.39 -5.90 -10.01
N GLN A 48 11.23 -5.75 -11.32
CA GLN A 48 12.34 -5.83 -12.29
C GLN A 48 13.08 -4.50 -12.43
N TYR A 49 12.34 -3.40 -12.39
CA TYR A 49 12.83 -2.05 -12.63
C TYR A 49 12.24 -1.10 -11.58
N PRO A 50 12.86 -1.00 -10.39
CA PRO A 50 12.34 -0.21 -9.26
C PRO A 50 12.10 1.28 -9.56
N PHE A 51 12.65 1.80 -10.66
CA PHE A 51 12.56 3.20 -11.08
C PHE A 51 11.82 3.40 -12.41
N ALA A 52 11.08 2.41 -12.88
CA ALA A 52 10.32 2.57 -14.10
C ALA A 52 9.18 3.61 -13.91
N GLY A 53 9.15 4.64 -14.77
CA GLY A 53 8.14 5.70 -14.72
C GLY A 53 8.54 6.95 -13.92
N VAL A 54 9.69 6.95 -13.24
CA VAL A 54 10.29 8.18 -12.70
C VAL A 54 11.30 8.75 -13.69
N ASN A 55 11.31 10.07 -13.89
CA ASN A 55 12.40 10.77 -14.60
C ASN A 55 13.65 10.87 -13.70
N HIS A 56 14.02 9.76 -13.07
CA HIS A 56 15.21 9.67 -12.25
C HIS A 56 16.27 8.94 -13.08
N GLN A 57 17.37 9.62 -13.40
CA GLN A 57 18.58 8.93 -13.86
C GLN A 57 19.22 8.30 -12.61
N PRO A 58 19.15 6.97 -12.42
CA PRO A 58 19.92 6.38 -11.33
C PRO A 58 21.39 6.54 -11.72
N LYS A 59 22.15 7.36 -11.00
CA LYS A 59 23.60 7.19 -10.96
C LYS A 59 23.83 5.79 -10.44
N LEU A 60 24.24 4.91 -11.34
CA LEU A 60 24.53 3.51 -11.07
C LEU A 60 25.75 3.44 -10.14
N THR A 61 25.56 3.69 -8.84
CA THR A 61 26.54 3.28 -7.84
C THR A 61 26.12 1.89 -7.38
N LEU A 62 26.43 0.89 -8.21
CA LEU A 62 26.85 -0.40 -7.67
C LEU A 62 28.15 -0.10 -6.91
N LEU A 63 28.13 -0.24 -5.58
CA LEU A 63 29.26 -0.65 -4.74
C LEU A 63 28.82 -0.69 -3.27
N PHE A 64 28.79 -1.93 -2.75
CA PHE A 64 28.57 -2.41 -1.37
C PHE A 64 27.14 -2.50 -0.86
#